data_AF-A0A5C3LAS2-F1
#
_entry.id   AF-A0A5C3LAS2-F1
#
_cell.length_a   1.000
_cell.length_b   1.000
_cell.length_c   1.000
_cell.angle_alpha   90.00
_cell.angle_beta   90.00
_cell.angle_gamma   90.00
#
_symmetry.space_group_name_H-M   'P 1'
#
loop_
_entity.id
_entity.type
_entity.pdbx_description
1 polymer ?
#
loop_
_entity_poly.entity_id
_entity_poly.type
_entity_poly.pdbx_seq_one_letter_code
_entity_poly.pdbx_strand_id
1 'polypeptide(L)'
;MSSKGSYLLANETPYDALCHYFNVSSPRVIDYFTIPTVLSMSVRNSNGQSLMPTHILAAIPTNPNPSHPVPPILLPINATLYQRGFDSDAEFLSAGSTTLAYTSTTITLPVIQFPVPHPPSLSLLLLFAMRLETQHGGLGNNLLPTDIIGNFPDQLAMASSLAAKKQVEFDRVYGFVQGVWHNILALGYRDGAGGGVKIVELVKNVRKVVGAGARIRQGLPAFPESH
;
A
#
# COMPACT_ATOMS: atom_id res chain seq x y z
N MET A 1 -18.27 14.75 6.88
CA MET A 1 -16.82 14.55 7.08
C MET A 1 -16.11 15.69 6.37
N SER A 2 -15.37 16.53 7.09
CA SER A 2 -14.59 17.60 6.46
C SER A 2 -13.62 16.99 5.46
N SER A 3 -13.60 17.49 4.22
CA SER A 3 -12.74 17.02 3.14
C SER A 3 -11.29 17.34 3.47
N LYS A 4 -10.63 16.51 4.28
CA LYS A 4 -9.17 16.50 4.38
C LYS A 4 -8.63 16.24 2.98
N GLY A 5 -7.77 17.12 2.48
CA GLY A 5 -7.14 16.94 1.16
C GLY A 5 -6.32 15.65 1.10
N SER A 6 -6.09 15.14 -0.10
CA SER A 6 -5.24 13.94 -0.29
C SER A 6 -3.80 14.24 0.10
N TYR A 7 -3.27 13.46 1.04
CA TYR A 7 -1.85 13.51 1.39
C TYR A 7 -0.96 12.97 0.26
N LEU A 8 -1.46 12.05 -0.57
CA LEU A 8 -0.72 11.58 -1.75
C LEU A 8 -0.51 12.70 -2.79
N LEU A 9 -1.49 13.58 -2.97
CA LEU A 9 -1.33 14.75 -3.85
C LEU A 9 -0.39 15.82 -3.26
N ALA A 10 -0.12 15.77 -1.96
CA ALA A 10 0.89 16.60 -1.32
C ALA A 10 2.32 16.02 -1.43
N ASN A 11 2.53 15.02 -2.30
CA ASN A 11 3.80 14.31 -2.50
C ASN A 11 4.32 13.55 -1.26
N GLU A 12 3.46 13.22 -0.30
CA GLU A 12 3.83 12.29 0.77
C GLU A 12 3.98 10.87 0.22
N THR A 13 4.89 10.07 0.81
CA THR A 13 4.94 8.64 0.49
C THR A 13 3.66 7.95 1.00
N PRO A 14 3.23 6.83 0.41
CA PRO A 14 2.05 6.10 0.89
C PRO A 14 2.12 5.71 2.37
N TYR A 15 3.32 5.48 2.89
CA TYR A 15 3.54 5.15 4.28
C TYR A 15 3.36 6.37 5.21
N ASP A 16 3.92 7.52 4.83
CA ASP A 16 3.79 8.76 5.61
C ASP A 16 2.34 9.24 5.62
N ALA A 17 1.67 9.18 4.47
CA ALA A 17 0.25 9.51 4.33
C ALA A 17 -0.61 8.61 5.25
N LEU A 18 -0.33 7.31 5.32
CA LEU A 18 -1.04 6.39 6.21
C LEU A 18 -0.87 6.80 7.68
N CYS A 19 0.36 7.10 8.09
CA CYS A 19 0.64 7.59 9.45
C CYS A 19 -0.06 8.93 9.72
N HIS A 20 -0.13 9.82 8.73
CA HIS A 20 -0.81 11.11 8.83
C HIS A 20 -2.33 10.96 9.00
N TYR A 21 -2.98 10.10 8.20
CA TYR A 21 -4.42 9.82 8.34
C TYR A 21 -4.77 9.28 9.73
N PHE A 22 -3.89 8.44 10.30
CA PHE A 22 -4.02 7.92 11.66
C PHE A 22 -3.43 8.82 12.75
N ASN A 23 -2.95 10.02 12.39
CA ASN A 23 -2.44 11.01 13.32
C ASN A 23 -1.35 10.48 14.27
N VAL A 24 -0.51 9.60 13.75
CA VAL A 24 0.63 9.02 14.46
C VAL A 24 1.91 9.30 13.69
N SER A 25 3.02 9.39 14.40
CA SER A 25 4.35 9.42 13.79
C SER A 25 4.76 8.01 13.38
N SER A 26 5.53 7.88 12.30
CA SER A 26 6.17 6.61 11.96
C SER A 26 6.93 6.09 13.20
N PRO A 27 6.72 4.83 13.60
CA PRO A 27 7.56 4.24 14.62
C PRO A 27 9.01 4.24 14.12
N ARG A 28 9.94 4.41 15.06
CA ARG A 28 11.36 4.27 14.74
C ARG A 28 11.65 2.79 14.46
N VAL A 29 12.62 2.54 13.59
CA VAL A 29 13.05 1.19 13.19
C VAL A 29 13.27 0.34 14.42
N ILE A 30 12.50 -0.75 14.53
CA ILE A 30 12.68 -1.79 15.54
C ILE A 30 13.77 -2.73 15.02
N ASP A 31 14.55 -3.29 15.95
CA ASP A 31 15.50 -4.34 15.63
C ASP A 31 14.84 -5.44 14.77
N TYR A 32 15.47 -5.76 13.64
CA TYR A 32 14.96 -6.66 12.61
C TYR A 32 14.65 -8.07 13.13
N PHE A 33 15.28 -8.44 14.24
CA PHE A 33 15.23 -9.79 14.80
C PHE A 33 14.07 -10.02 15.77
N THR A 34 13.47 -8.96 16.33
CA THR A 34 12.38 -9.11 17.31
C THR A 34 11.25 -8.12 17.05
N ILE A 35 10.15 -8.63 16.50
CA ILE A 35 8.92 -7.85 16.37
C ILE A 35 8.21 -7.90 17.72
N PRO A 36 8.04 -6.77 18.44
CA PRO A 36 7.37 -6.77 19.72
C PRO A 36 5.89 -7.09 19.52
N THR A 37 5.23 -7.59 20.57
CA THR A 37 3.77 -7.83 20.56
C THR A 37 2.97 -6.56 20.83
N VAL A 38 3.62 -5.51 21.34
CA VAL A 38 3.04 -4.19 21.61
C VAL A 38 4.03 -3.09 21.21
N LEU A 39 3.54 -1.98 20.67
CA LEU A 39 4.38 -0.85 20.28
C LEU A 39 3.69 0.49 20.58
N SER A 40 4.47 1.42 21.10
CA SER A 40 4.03 2.78 21.36
C SER A 40 4.34 3.69 20.18
N MET A 41 3.34 4.44 19.72
CA MET A 41 3.46 5.44 18.66
C MET A 41 3.15 6.83 19.21
N SER A 42 3.92 7.83 18.78
CA SER A 42 3.64 9.23 19.16
C SER A 42 2.45 9.77 18.37
N VAL A 43 1.52 10.42 19.06
CA VAL A 43 0.37 11.11 18.45
C VAL A 43 0.84 12.46 17.90
N ARG A 44 0.52 12.78 16.64
CA ARG A 44 0.96 14.02 15.98
C ARG A 44 0.21 15.25 16.47
N ASN A 45 -1.11 15.16 16.58
CA ASN A 45 -1.99 16.25 17.03
C ASN A 45 -2.99 15.76 18.09
N SER A 46 -3.08 16.44 19.23
CA SER A 46 -3.99 16.08 20.33
C SER A 46 -5.41 16.66 20.18
N ASN A 47 -5.75 17.27 19.05
CA ASN A 47 -6.98 18.05 18.85
C ASN A 47 -8.28 17.22 18.64
N GLY A 48 -8.26 15.91 18.94
CA GLY A 48 -9.46 15.07 19.11
C GLY A 48 -10.28 14.73 17.86
N GLN A 49 -9.94 15.24 16.66
CA GLN A 49 -10.70 15.01 15.42
C GLN A 49 -10.04 14.03 14.44
N SER A 50 -9.04 13.28 14.89
CA SER A 50 -8.28 12.39 14.02
C SER A 50 -8.69 10.93 14.20
N LEU A 51 -8.66 10.17 13.10
CA LEU A 51 -8.81 8.72 13.15
C LEU A 51 -7.64 8.15 13.97
N MET A 52 -7.93 7.24 14.89
CA MET A 52 -6.89 6.57 15.67
C MET A 52 -6.71 5.14 15.17
N PRO A 53 -5.46 4.66 15.06
CA PRO A 53 -5.21 3.27 14.81
C PRO A 53 -5.56 2.44 16.05
N THR A 54 -6.00 1.22 15.82
CA THR A 54 -6.34 0.23 16.85
C THR A 54 -5.25 -0.84 16.97
N HIS A 55 -4.50 -1.06 15.90
CA HIS A 55 -3.48 -2.10 15.79
C HIS A 55 -2.33 -1.59 14.92
N ILE A 56 -1.19 -2.27 15.02
CA ILE A 56 -0.07 -2.10 14.11
C ILE A 56 0.11 -3.42 13.36
N LEU A 57 0.05 -3.39 12.04
CA LEU A 57 0.43 -4.54 11.22
C LEU A 57 1.94 -4.50 11.01
N ALA A 58 2.65 -5.50 11.53
CA ALA A 58 4.02 -5.78 11.12
C ALA A 58 3.99 -6.61 9.84
N ALA A 59 4.11 -5.94 8.69
CA ALA A 59 4.10 -6.54 7.37
C ALA A 59 5.44 -7.24 7.10
N ILE A 60 5.43 -8.56 7.07
CA ILE A 60 6.62 -9.42 6.90
C ILE A 60 6.60 -10.01 5.49
N PRO A 61 7.71 -10.03 4.74
CA PRO A 61 7.73 -10.68 3.43
C PRO A 61 7.45 -12.20 3.56
N THR A 62 6.53 -12.76 2.78
CA THR A 62 6.24 -14.21 2.78
C THR A 62 7.42 -15.06 2.34
N ASN A 63 8.23 -14.54 1.41
CA ASN A 63 9.41 -15.21 0.86
C ASN A 63 10.63 -14.29 1.05
N PRO A 64 11.19 -14.18 2.26
CA PRO A 64 12.34 -13.34 2.50
C PRO A 64 13.55 -13.85 1.71
N ASN A 65 14.21 -12.96 0.97
CA ASN A 65 15.50 -13.28 0.36
C ASN A 65 16.59 -13.24 1.45
N PRO A 66 17.26 -14.36 1.76
CA PRO A 66 18.28 -14.40 2.81
C PRO A 66 19.48 -13.48 2.52
N SER A 67 19.79 -13.28 1.24
CA SER A 67 20.89 -12.40 0.80
C SER A 67 20.53 -10.92 0.89
N HIS A 68 19.24 -10.59 0.89
CA HIS A 68 18.72 -9.23 0.93
C HIS A 68 17.49 -9.18 1.84
N PRO A 69 17.69 -9.24 3.17
CA PRO A 69 16.58 -9.22 4.11
C PRO A 69 15.83 -7.89 3.99
N VAL A 70 14.53 -7.97 3.73
CA VAL A 70 13.65 -6.80 3.70
C VAL A 70 13.09 -6.61 5.11
N PRO A 71 13.27 -5.43 5.75
CA PRO A 71 12.68 -5.15 7.05
C PRO A 71 11.17 -5.35 7.05
N PRO A 72 10.59 -5.79 8.18
CA PRO A 72 9.17 -5.63 8.38
C PRO A 72 8.79 -4.15 8.38
N ILE A 73 7.64 -3.82 7.79
CA ILE A 73 7.09 -2.47 7.80
C ILE A 73 5.95 -2.42 8.81
N LEU A 74 5.97 -1.45 9.72
CA LEU A 74 5.01 -1.32 10.81
C LEU A 74 3.92 -0.32 10.42
N LEU A 75 2.74 -0.82 10.10
CA LEU A 75 1.66 -0.05 9.48
C LEU A 75 0.54 0.19 10.49
N PRO A 76 0.22 1.44 10.83
CA PRO A 76 -0.95 1.73 11.66
C PRO A 76 -2.22 1.36 10.88
N ILE A 77 -3.12 0.64 11.54
CA ILE A 77 -4.44 0.30 10.98
C ILE A 77 -5.55 0.53 12.00
N ASN A 78 -6.76 0.74 11.48
CA ASN A 78 -7.98 0.63 12.26
C ASN A 78 -8.72 -0.62 11.82
N ALA A 79 -8.93 -1.58 12.74
CA ALA A 79 -9.49 -2.89 12.43
C ALA A 79 -10.85 -2.79 11.74
N THR A 80 -11.72 -1.89 12.20
CA THR A 80 -13.04 -1.64 11.61
C THR A 80 -12.93 -1.10 10.18
N LEU A 81 -11.96 -0.23 9.89
CA LEU A 81 -11.74 0.25 8.52
C LEU A 81 -11.12 -0.83 7.63
N TYR A 82 -10.21 -1.62 8.17
CA TYR A 82 -9.56 -2.72 7.46
C TYR A 82 -10.58 -3.79 7.01
N GLN A 83 -11.48 -4.21 7.91
CA GLN A 83 -12.56 -5.17 7.62
C GLN A 83 -13.53 -4.70 6.53
N ARG A 84 -13.59 -3.39 6.23
CA ARG A 84 -14.40 -2.87 5.11
C ARG A 84 -13.75 -3.09 3.75
N GLY A 85 -12.41 -3.22 3.72
CA GLY A 85 -11.63 -3.30 2.48
C GLY A 85 -11.20 -4.71 2.09
N PHE A 86 -11.10 -5.64 3.05
CA PHE A 86 -10.52 -6.97 2.84
C PHE A 86 -11.46 -8.08 3.31
N ASP A 87 -11.37 -9.23 2.64
CA ASP A 87 -12.11 -10.46 2.94
C ASP A 87 -11.64 -11.19 4.21
N SER A 88 -10.47 -10.84 4.75
CA SER A 88 -9.77 -11.70 5.69
C SER A 88 -10.57 -11.98 6.98
N ASP A 89 -10.50 -13.25 7.41
CA ASP A 89 -11.09 -13.76 8.65
C ASP A 89 -10.64 -12.86 9.80
N ALA A 90 -11.53 -11.96 10.22
CA ALA A 90 -11.31 -10.93 11.23
C ALA A 90 -10.91 -11.48 12.61
N GLU A 91 -10.83 -12.80 12.76
CA GLU A 91 -10.38 -13.49 13.96
C GLU A 91 -8.99 -13.02 14.39
N PHE A 92 -8.06 -12.76 13.45
CA PHE A 92 -6.71 -12.28 13.81
C PHE A 92 -6.71 -10.85 14.37
N LEU A 93 -7.74 -10.04 14.08
CA LEU A 93 -7.93 -8.70 14.63
C LEU A 93 -8.72 -8.70 15.96
N SER A 94 -9.34 -9.83 16.30
CA SER A 94 -10.21 -9.95 17.48
C SER A 94 -9.44 -10.18 18.78
N ALA A 95 -8.19 -10.67 18.70
CA ALA A 95 -7.36 -11.02 19.85
C ALA A 95 -6.77 -9.82 20.63
N GLY A 96 -6.99 -8.57 20.20
CA GLY A 96 -6.31 -7.41 20.79
C GLY A 96 -7.04 -6.08 20.72
N SER A 97 -8.36 -6.07 20.49
CA SER A 97 -9.13 -4.86 20.12
C SER A 97 -9.19 -3.73 21.16
N THR A 98 -8.45 -3.80 22.27
CA THR A 98 -8.30 -2.72 23.24
C THR A 98 -6.96 -2.03 23.06
N THR A 99 -6.98 -0.77 22.63
CA THR A 99 -5.88 0.18 22.85
C THR A 99 -5.44 0.04 24.31
N LEU A 100 -4.19 -0.39 24.53
CA LEU A 100 -3.74 -0.80 25.86
C LEU A 100 -3.49 0.41 26.77
N ALA A 101 -3.07 1.53 26.19
CA ALA A 101 -2.91 2.80 26.87
C ALA A 101 -2.94 3.95 25.87
N TYR A 102 -3.64 5.03 26.23
CA TYR A 102 -3.65 6.28 25.47
C TYR A 102 -3.31 7.44 26.41
N THR A 103 -2.26 8.18 26.06
CA THR A 103 -1.95 9.49 26.64
C THR A 103 -2.15 10.56 25.58
N SER A 104 -2.11 11.84 25.98
CA SER A 104 -2.23 12.96 25.04
C SER A 104 -1.13 12.99 23.96
N THR A 105 -0.02 12.26 24.16
CA THR A 105 1.17 12.27 23.30
C THR A 105 1.55 10.92 22.72
N THR A 106 1.04 9.82 23.27
CA THR A 106 1.45 8.46 22.89
C THR A 106 0.28 7.49 22.95
N ILE A 107 0.22 6.56 22.01
CA ILE A 107 -0.73 5.45 21.98
C ILE A 107 0.03 4.12 21.94
N THR A 108 -0.32 3.19 22.84
CA THR A 108 0.25 1.83 22.86
C THR A 108 -0.73 0.86 22.23
N LEU A 109 -0.27 0.19 21.18
CA LEU A 109 -1.09 -0.67 20.34
C LEU A 109 -0.53 -2.09 20.27
N PRO A 110 -1.39 -3.11 20.17
CA PRO A 110 -0.95 -4.45 19.81
C PRO A 110 -0.35 -4.46 18.40
N VAL A 111 0.71 -5.25 18.24
CA VAL A 111 1.39 -5.49 16.96
C VAL A 111 1.02 -6.88 16.48
N ILE A 112 0.51 -6.95 15.26
CA ILE A 112 0.11 -8.19 14.60
C ILE A 112 1.12 -8.47 13.51
N GLN A 113 1.78 -9.62 13.61
CA GLN A 113 2.65 -10.13 12.56
C GLN A 113 1.81 -10.61 11.38
N PHE A 114 2.09 -10.08 10.20
CA PHE A 114 1.24 -10.28 9.04
C PHE A 114 2.08 -10.56 7.79
N PRO A 115 2.16 -11.82 7.34
CA PRO A 115 2.95 -12.18 6.17
C PRO A 115 2.26 -11.67 4.90
N VAL A 116 3.00 -10.94 4.07
CA VAL A 116 2.52 -10.41 2.79
C VAL A 116 3.54 -10.62 1.66
N PRO A 117 3.08 -10.80 0.41
CA PRO A 117 3.96 -10.96 -0.73
C PRO A 117 4.95 -9.80 -0.94
N HIS A 118 4.52 -8.56 -0.72
CA HIS A 118 5.35 -7.38 -0.94
C HIS A 118 5.05 -6.28 0.07
N PRO A 119 5.79 -6.19 1.20
CA PRO A 119 5.56 -5.20 2.23
C PRO A 119 5.54 -3.74 1.74
N PRO A 120 6.46 -3.26 0.87
CA PRO A 120 6.52 -1.85 0.49
C PRO A 120 5.28 -1.31 -0.25
N SER A 121 4.50 -2.18 -0.91
CA SER A 121 3.28 -1.77 -1.61
C SER A 121 2.04 -1.81 -0.72
N LEU A 122 2.13 -2.37 0.48
CA LEU A 122 0.98 -2.58 1.35
C LEU A 122 0.39 -1.25 1.85
N SER A 123 1.22 -0.25 2.17
CA SER A 123 0.74 1.07 2.61
C SER A 123 -0.19 1.72 1.59
N LEU A 124 0.18 1.65 0.30
CA LEU A 124 -0.65 2.18 -0.79
C LEU A 124 -1.98 1.44 -0.85
N LEU A 125 -1.96 0.11 -0.81
CA LEU A 125 -3.20 -0.67 -0.84
C LEU A 125 -4.09 -0.39 0.36
N LEU A 126 -3.51 -0.29 1.56
CA LEU A 126 -4.21 0.04 2.81
C LEU A 126 -4.92 1.40 2.76
N LEU A 127 -4.26 2.44 2.22
CA LEU A 127 -4.84 3.78 2.10
C LEU A 127 -6.17 3.76 1.36
N PHE A 128 -6.21 3.09 0.21
CA PHE A 128 -7.40 3.05 -0.62
C PHE A 128 -8.41 1.99 -0.14
N ALA A 129 -7.94 0.85 0.36
CA ALA A 129 -8.82 -0.21 0.86
C ALA A 129 -9.60 0.21 2.11
N MET A 130 -8.96 0.94 3.03
CA MET A 130 -9.61 1.52 4.21
C MET A 130 -10.36 2.83 3.91
N ARG A 131 -10.36 3.28 2.65
CA ARG A 131 -10.94 4.56 2.18
C ARG A 131 -10.43 5.79 2.91
N LEU A 132 -9.17 5.75 3.33
CA LEU A 132 -8.47 6.92 3.82
C LEU A 132 -8.16 7.84 2.65
N GLU A 133 -7.71 7.25 1.53
CA GLU A 133 -7.55 7.94 0.27
C GLU A 133 -8.72 7.63 -0.68
N THR A 134 -9.29 8.68 -1.27
CA THR A 134 -10.43 8.59 -2.19
C THR A 134 -10.13 9.22 -3.54
N GLN A 135 -8.99 9.89 -3.70
CA GLN A 135 -8.64 10.53 -4.96
C GLN A 135 -7.93 9.54 -5.89
N HIS A 136 -8.62 9.21 -6.99
CA HIS A 136 -8.21 8.14 -7.91
C HIS A 136 -6.87 8.45 -8.59
N GLY A 137 -6.62 9.73 -8.89
CA GLY A 137 -5.35 10.19 -9.47
C GLY A 137 -4.14 9.86 -8.59
N GLY A 138 -4.32 9.86 -7.26
CA GLY A 138 -3.27 9.49 -6.31
C GLY A 138 -2.82 8.04 -6.48
N LEU A 139 -3.73 7.12 -6.79
CA LEU A 139 -3.38 5.71 -7.00
C LEU A 139 -2.55 5.55 -8.28
N GLY A 140 -3.01 6.14 -9.39
CA GLY A 140 -2.29 6.08 -10.67
C GLY A 140 -0.87 6.64 -10.55
N ASN A 141 -0.72 7.83 -9.94
CA ASN A 141 0.57 8.51 -9.74
C ASN A 141 1.55 7.72 -8.86
N ASN A 142 1.06 6.82 -8.00
CA ASN A 142 1.90 5.96 -7.18
C ASN A 142 2.22 4.60 -7.84
N LEU A 143 1.49 4.22 -8.89
CA LEU A 143 1.73 2.99 -9.63
C LEU A 143 2.67 3.18 -10.83
N LEU A 144 2.63 4.35 -11.46
CA LEU A 144 3.45 4.68 -12.63
C LEU A 144 4.11 6.05 -12.47
N PRO A 145 5.32 6.24 -13.05
CA PRO A 145 5.92 7.56 -13.16
C PRO A 145 5.03 8.53 -13.97
N THR A 146 5.04 9.81 -13.60
CA THR A 146 4.20 10.85 -14.23
C THR A 146 4.45 11.00 -15.73
N ASP A 147 5.70 10.82 -16.18
CA ASP A 147 6.03 10.88 -17.60
C ASP A 147 5.46 9.70 -18.40
N ILE A 148 5.24 8.54 -17.76
CA ILE A 148 4.53 7.41 -18.39
C ILE A 148 3.03 7.69 -18.44
N ILE A 149 2.47 8.25 -17.36
CA ILE A 149 1.05 8.63 -17.29
C ILE A 149 0.70 9.68 -18.34
N GLY A 150 1.64 10.55 -18.72
CA GLY A 150 1.46 11.55 -19.78
C GLY A 150 1.06 10.98 -21.15
N ASN A 151 1.31 9.68 -21.40
CA ASN A 151 0.92 9.00 -22.63
C ASN A 151 -0.48 8.36 -22.57
N PHE A 152 -1.18 8.45 -21.44
CA PHE A 152 -2.53 7.92 -21.32
C PHE A 152 -3.49 8.62 -22.31
N PRO A 153 -4.41 7.90 -22.99
CA PRO A 153 -4.78 6.49 -22.82
C PRO A 153 -4.04 5.48 -23.72
N ASP A 154 -3.00 5.88 -24.44
CA ASP A 154 -2.28 4.99 -25.36
C ASP A 154 -1.38 4.01 -24.59
N GLN A 155 -1.90 2.80 -24.35
CA GLN A 155 -1.19 1.76 -23.60
C GLN A 155 0.13 1.32 -24.28
N LEU A 156 0.22 1.39 -25.61
CA LEU A 156 1.43 1.01 -26.33
C LEU A 156 2.50 2.08 -26.15
N ALA A 157 2.13 3.37 -26.26
CA ALA A 157 3.03 4.47 -25.96
C ALA A 157 3.51 4.42 -24.50
N MET A 158 2.60 4.20 -23.54
CA MET A 158 2.95 4.03 -22.13
C MET A 158 3.95 2.87 -21.90
N ALA A 159 3.67 1.70 -22.50
CA ALA A 159 4.54 0.52 -22.38
C ALA A 159 5.93 0.77 -23.00
N SER A 160 5.97 1.47 -24.14
CA SER A 160 7.21 1.79 -24.85
C SER A 160 8.05 2.80 -24.08
N SER A 161 7.44 3.86 -23.55
CA SER A 161 8.12 4.82 -22.68
C SER A 161 8.65 4.17 -21.40
N LEU A 162 7.91 3.21 -20.83
CA LEU A 162 8.39 2.45 -19.67
C LEU A 162 9.56 1.53 -20.05
N ALA A 163 9.45 0.83 -21.18
CA ALA A 163 10.50 -0.05 -21.69
C ALA A 163 11.82 0.70 -21.95
N ALA A 164 11.74 1.98 -22.34
CA ALA A 164 12.90 2.84 -22.58
C ALA A 164 13.62 3.32 -21.30
N LYS A 165 13.04 3.12 -20.11
CA LYS A 165 13.66 3.49 -18.83
C LYS A 165 14.92 2.67 -18.55
N LYS A 166 15.78 3.20 -17.66
CA LYS A 166 16.95 2.45 -17.17
C LYS A 166 16.48 1.16 -16.46
N GLN A 167 17.28 0.10 -16.52
CA GLN A 167 16.92 -1.22 -15.95
C GLN A 167 16.48 -1.11 -14.48
N VAL A 168 17.22 -0.38 -13.65
CA VAL A 168 16.90 -0.18 -12.22
C VAL A 168 15.54 0.50 -12.02
N GLU A 169 15.20 1.51 -12.82
CA GLU A 169 13.91 2.21 -12.76
C GLU A 169 12.78 1.31 -13.24
N PHE A 170 13.01 0.58 -14.33
CA PHE A 170 12.07 -0.40 -14.87
C PHE A 170 11.76 -1.48 -13.82
N ASP A 171 12.79 -2.10 -13.24
CA ASP A 171 12.63 -3.17 -12.25
C ASP A 171 11.91 -2.68 -10.99
N ARG A 172 12.18 -1.45 -10.56
CA ARG A 172 11.47 -0.83 -9.43
C ARG A 172 9.99 -0.70 -9.71
N VAL A 173 9.60 -0.13 -10.86
CA VAL A 173 8.19 0.04 -11.23
C VAL A 173 7.52 -1.32 -11.44
N TYR A 174 8.19 -2.22 -12.16
CA TYR A 174 7.70 -3.57 -12.44
C TYR A 174 7.46 -4.34 -11.14
N GLY A 175 8.48 -4.42 -10.28
CA GLY A 175 8.41 -5.09 -8.99
C GLY A 175 7.34 -4.52 -8.07
N PHE A 176 7.23 -3.19 -8.00
CA PHE A 176 6.21 -2.53 -7.18
C PHE A 176 4.78 -2.84 -7.66
N VAL A 177 4.50 -2.73 -8.97
CA VAL A 177 3.17 -3.02 -9.54
C VAL A 177 2.80 -4.50 -9.37
N GLN A 178 3.74 -5.43 -9.61
CA GLN A 178 3.50 -6.85 -9.32
C GLN A 178 3.26 -7.07 -7.83
N GLY A 179 4.00 -6.38 -6.96
CA GLY A 179 3.83 -6.43 -5.51
C GLY A 179 2.44 -5.98 -5.05
N VAL A 180 1.92 -4.87 -5.59
CA VAL A 180 0.54 -4.42 -5.34
C VAL A 180 -0.46 -5.50 -5.76
N TRP A 181 -0.28 -6.07 -6.96
CA TRP A 181 -1.15 -7.11 -7.49
C TRP A 181 -1.15 -8.39 -6.62
N HIS A 182 0.02 -8.86 -6.22
CA HIS A 182 0.12 -10.04 -5.35
C HIS A 182 -0.51 -9.79 -3.98
N ASN A 183 -0.35 -8.60 -3.40
CA ASN A 183 -1.03 -8.25 -2.15
C ASN A 183 -2.56 -8.22 -2.34
N ILE A 184 -3.08 -7.67 -3.44
CA ILE A 184 -4.52 -7.69 -3.74
C ILE A 184 -5.07 -9.12 -3.73
N LEU A 185 -4.36 -10.05 -4.39
CA LEU A 185 -4.75 -11.46 -4.45
C LEU A 185 -4.65 -12.15 -3.09
N ALA A 186 -3.56 -11.94 -2.35
CA ALA A 186 -3.31 -12.59 -1.08
C ALA A 186 -4.27 -12.14 0.04
N LEU A 187 -4.69 -10.87 0.01
CA LEU A 187 -5.53 -10.27 1.05
C LEU A 187 -7.02 -10.35 0.77
N GLY A 188 -7.42 -10.84 -0.41
CA GLY A 188 -8.83 -10.84 -0.82
C GLY A 188 -9.41 -9.43 -0.81
N TYR A 189 -8.77 -8.50 -1.52
CA TYR A 189 -9.28 -7.14 -1.58
C TYR A 189 -10.63 -7.07 -2.33
N ARG A 190 -11.63 -6.40 -1.71
CA ARG A 190 -13.00 -6.29 -2.24
C ARG A 190 -13.22 -4.96 -2.95
N ASP A 191 -13.24 -4.98 -4.28
CA ASP A 191 -13.74 -3.85 -5.07
C ASP A 191 -15.24 -3.65 -4.80
N GLY A 192 -15.65 -2.42 -4.45
CA GLY A 192 -17.06 -2.02 -4.58
C GLY A 192 -17.98 -2.13 -3.36
N ALA A 193 -17.50 -2.37 -2.14
CA ALA A 193 -18.34 -2.34 -0.92
C ALA A 193 -18.92 -0.94 -0.57
N GLY A 194 -18.97 0.02 -1.50
CA GLY A 194 -19.50 1.37 -1.28
C GLY A 194 -19.11 2.41 -2.33
N GLY A 195 -19.17 2.05 -3.63
CA GLY A 195 -19.11 3.01 -4.73
C GLY A 195 -17.76 3.68 -5.02
N GLY A 196 -16.66 3.17 -4.46
CA GLY A 196 -15.30 3.70 -4.67
C GLY A 196 -14.61 3.20 -5.96
N VAL A 197 -13.35 3.64 -6.16
CA VAL A 197 -12.44 3.16 -7.22
C VAL A 197 -12.53 1.65 -7.38
N LYS A 198 -12.59 1.17 -8.62
CA LYS A 198 -12.26 -0.21 -8.94
C LYS A 198 -10.73 -0.37 -8.93
N ILE A 199 -10.14 -0.46 -7.74
CA ILE A 199 -8.67 -0.55 -7.56
C ILE A 199 -8.14 -1.75 -8.33
N VAL A 200 -8.86 -2.88 -8.26
CA VAL A 200 -8.46 -4.09 -8.96
C VAL A 200 -8.41 -3.85 -10.46
N GLU A 201 -9.40 -3.15 -11.03
CA GLU A 201 -9.43 -2.81 -12.45
C GLU A 201 -8.25 -1.88 -12.85
N LEU A 202 -8.00 -0.83 -12.06
CA LEU A 202 -6.89 0.08 -12.34
C LEU A 202 -5.54 -0.62 -12.26
N VAL A 203 -5.28 -1.38 -11.19
CA VAL A 203 -4.02 -2.13 -11.01
C VAL A 203 -3.87 -3.19 -12.10
N LYS A 204 -4.94 -3.87 -12.51
CA LYS A 204 -4.93 -4.79 -13.66
C LYS A 204 -4.49 -4.07 -14.94
N ASN A 205 -5.03 -2.89 -15.22
CA ASN A 205 -4.69 -2.12 -16.41
C ASN A 205 -3.23 -1.65 -16.39
N VAL A 206 -2.76 -1.10 -15.25
CA VAL A 206 -1.34 -0.74 -15.10
C VAL A 206 -0.43 -1.95 -15.26
N ARG A 207 -0.81 -3.11 -14.68
CA ARG A 207 -0.06 -4.35 -14.82
C ARG A 207 0.06 -4.81 -16.28
N LYS A 208 -0.98 -4.63 -17.10
CA LYS A 208 -0.91 -4.91 -18.55
C LYS A 208 0.14 -4.04 -19.24
N VAL A 209 0.15 -2.73 -18.96
CA VAL A 209 1.15 -1.79 -19.51
C VAL A 209 2.57 -2.18 -19.10
N VAL A 210 2.76 -2.48 -17.82
CA VAL A 210 4.06 -2.89 -17.26
C VAL A 210 4.54 -4.23 -17.84
N GLY A 211 3.64 -5.20 -18.00
CA GLY A 211 3.93 -6.48 -18.66
C GLY A 211 4.27 -6.31 -20.14
N ALA A 212 3.57 -5.43 -20.85
CA ALA A 212 3.87 -5.09 -22.24
C ALA A 212 5.26 -4.43 -22.37
N GLY A 213 5.60 -3.52 -21.45
CA GLY A 213 6.94 -2.94 -21.38
C GLY A 213 8.04 -3.98 -21.18
N ALA A 214 7.81 -4.99 -20.34
CA ALA A 214 8.75 -6.10 -20.15
C ALA A 214 8.96 -6.92 -21.44
N ARG A 215 7.88 -7.17 -22.18
CA ARG A 215 7.93 -7.88 -23.47
C ARG A 215 8.72 -7.09 -24.52
N ILE A 216 8.49 -5.78 -24.62
CA ILE A 216 9.24 -4.90 -25.53
C ILE A 216 10.76 -4.99 -25.26
N ARG A 217 11.18 -4.98 -23.98
CA ARG A 217 12.60 -5.12 -23.61
C ARG A 217 13.20 -6.47 -23.99
N GLN A 218 12.37 -7.49 -24.15
CA GLN A 218 12.76 -8.83 -24.61
C GLN A 218 12.69 -8.98 -26.14
N GLY A 219 12.38 -7.91 -26.88
CA GLY A 219 12.19 -7.95 -28.33
C GLY A 219 10.89 -8.65 -28.76
N LEU A 220 9.93 -8.83 -27.84
CA LEU A 220 8.64 -9.47 -28.11
C LEU A 220 7.55 -8.43 -28.40
N PRO A 221 6.49 -8.80 -29.14
CA PRO A 221 5.32 -7.93 -29.32
C PRO A 221 4.72 -7.51 -27.98
N ALA A 222 4.37 -6.22 -27.84
CA ALA A 222 3.90 -5.62 -26.59
C ALA A 222 2.67 -6.33 -26.01
N PHE A 223 1.69 -6.63 -26.85
CA PHE A 223 0.47 -7.36 -26.49
C PHE A 223 0.40 -8.65 -27.32
N PRO A 224 0.00 -9.79 -26.73
CA PRO A 224 -0.24 -11.00 -27.50
C PRO A 224 -1.38 -10.77 -28.49
N GLU A 225 -1.28 -11.35 -29.70
CA GLU A 225 -2.38 -11.34 -30.65
C GLU A 225 -3.58 -12.07 -30.03
N SER A 226 -4.73 -11.41 -30.00
CA SER A 226 -5.97 -12.01 -29.55
C SER A 226 -6.41 -13.05 -30.58
N HIS A 227 -6.24 -14.33 -30.26
CA HIS A 227 -6.82 -15.46 -30.98
C HIS A 227 -8.28 -15.68 -30.62
#